data_AF-A0A285VWN3-F1
#
_entry.id   AF-A0A285VWN3-F1
#
_cell.length_a   1.000
_cell.length_b   1.000
_cell.length_c   1.000
_cell.angle_alpha   90.00
_cell.angle_beta   90.00
_cell.angle_gamma   90.00
#
_symmetry.space_group_name_H-M   'P 1'
#
loop_
_entity.id
_entity.type
_entity.pdbx_description
1 polymer ?
#
loop_
_entity_poly.entity_id
_entity_poly.type
_entity_poly.pdbx_seq_one_letter_code
_entity_poly.pdbx_strand_id
1 'polypeptide(L)' 'MTIDTWWPQLSSGTRDWLIANNGSPVPPAIVEQIELVGGPGAADPWWGRGEDATELLLPDQAVDWIEAVANGESPPPP' A
#
# COMPACT_ATOMS: atom_id res chain seq x y z
N MET A 1 0.52 12.22 1.62
CA MET A 1 -0.86 11.72 1.76
C MET A 1 -0.80 10.44 2.58
N THR A 2 -1.83 10.13 3.35
CA THR A 2 -1.84 9.01 4.30
C THR A 2 -2.71 7.85 3.80
N ILE A 3 -2.35 6.61 4.17
CA ILE A 3 -3.00 5.39 3.66
C ILE A 3 -4.50 5.32 3.93
N ASP A 4 -4.96 5.88 5.05
CA ASP A 4 -6.36 5.95 5.44
C ASP A 4 -7.23 6.73 4.43
N THR A 5 -6.64 7.63 3.65
CA THR A 5 -7.38 8.48 2.70
C THR A 5 -7.66 7.78 1.36
N TRP A 6 -6.77 6.90 0.90
CA TRP A 6 -6.91 6.21 -0.39
C TRP A 6 -7.29 4.74 -0.25
N TRP A 7 -6.94 4.09 0.86
CA TRP A 7 -7.28 2.67 1.09
C TRP A 7 -8.78 2.37 0.95
N PRO A 8 -9.72 3.15 1.51
CA PRO A 8 -11.15 2.86 1.39
C PRO A 8 -11.69 2.94 -0.05
N GLN A 9 -10.96 3.62 -0.93
CA GLN A 9 -11.35 3.83 -2.33
C GLN A 9 -10.89 2.68 -3.24
N LEU A 10 -9.97 1.85 -2.77
CA LEU A 10 -9.50 0.68 -3.51
C LEU A 10 -10.60 -0.38 -3.65
N SER A 11 -10.56 -1.08 -4.79
CA SER A 11 -11.38 -2.27 -4.99
C SER A 11 -11.10 -3.32 -3.91
N SER A 12 -12.08 -4.18 -3.61
CA SER A 12 -11.86 -5.27 -2.65
C SER A 12 -10.71 -6.16 -3.10
N GLY A 13 -10.61 -6.50 -4.39
CA GLY A 13 -9.52 -7.34 -4.90
C GLY A 13 -8.13 -6.73 -4.74
N THR A 14 -8.00 -5.41 -4.90
CA THR A 14 -6.73 -4.71 -4.67
C THR A 14 -6.36 -4.73 -3.18
N ARG A 15 -7.34 -4.50 -2.30
CA ARG A 15 -7.13 -4.57 -0.84
C ARG A 15 -6.77 -5.99 -0.40
N ASP A 16 -7.46 -7.01 -0.90
CA ASP A 16 -7.19 -8.41 -0.61
C ASP A 16 -5.76 -8.80 -1.03
N TRP A 17 -5.32 -8.34 -2.21
CA TRP A 17 -3.95 -8.56 -2.66
C TRP A 17 -2.94 -7.87 -1.74
N LEU A 18 -3.16 -6.60 -1.38
CA LEU A 18 -2.28 -5.85 -0.48
C LEU A 18 -2.21 -6.48 0.91
N ILE A 19 -3.34 -6.95 1.45
CA ILE A 19 -3.37 -7.68 2.73
C ILE A 19 -2.52 -8.95 2.64
N ALA A 20 -2.64 -9.72 1.56
CA ALA A 20 -1.93 -10.98 1.41
C ALA A 20 -0.43 -10.83 1.07
N ASN A 21 0.00 -9.66 0.57
CA ASN A 21 1.35 -9.44 0.00
C ASN A 21 2.02 -8.15 0.50
N ASN A 22 1.61 -7.61 1.66
CA ASN A 22 2.08 -6.32 2.18
C ASN A 22 3.60 -6.25 2.41
N GLY A 23 4.27 -7.38 2.64
CA GLY A 23 5.73 -7.48 2.76
C GLY A 23 6.47 -7.78 1.45
N SER A 24 5.81 -7.75 0.30
CA SER A 24 6.40 -8.08 -1.00
C SER A 24 6.41 -6.87 -1.96
N PRO A 25 7.27 -6.86 -2.99
CA PRO A 25 7.25 -5.83 -4.03
C PRO A 25 5.86 -5.66 -4.65
N VAL A 26 5.41 -4.41 -4.74
CA VAL A 26 4.10 -4.05 -5.28
C VAL A 26 4.18 -4.00 -6.81
N PRO A 27 3.41 -4.84 -7.53
CA PRO A 27 3.43 -4.87 -8.98
C PRO A 27 2.95 -3.53 -9.58
N PRO A 28 3.45 -3.13 -10.77
CA PRO A 28 3.05 -1.88 -11.42
C PRO A 28 1.53 -1.72 -11.59
N ALA A 29 0.80 -2.80 -11.84
CA ALA A 29 -0.66 -2.76 -11.97
C ALA A 29 -1.39 -2.42 -10.66
N ILE A 30 -0.82 -2.77 -9.50
CA ILE A 30 -1.36 -2.40 -8.19
C ILE A 30 -1.00 -0.94 -7.86
N VAL A 31 0.22 -0.52 -8.22
CA VAL A 31 0.65 0.89 -8.10
C VAL A 31 -0.27 1.81 -8.91
N GLU A 32 -0.59 1.45 -10.17
CA GLU A 32 -1.53 2.19 -11.01
C GLU A 32 -2.91 2.30 -10.36
N GLN A 33 -3.42 1.21 -9.77
CA GLN A 33 -4.71 1.23 -9.06
C GLN A 33 -4.69 2.12 -7.82
N ILE A 34 -3.58 2.16 -7.09
CA ILE A 34 -3.37 3.05 -5.95
C ILE A 34 -3.36 4.51 -6.41
N GLU A 35 -2.61 4.82 -7.47
CA GLU A 35 -2.53 6.18 -8.04
C GLU A 35 -3.90 6.66 -8.56
N LEU A 36 -4.67 5.79 -9.22
CA LEU A 36 -6.00 6.10 -9.75
C LEU A 36 -7.01 6.53 -8.67
N VAL A 37 -6.84 6.05 -7.44
CA VAL A 37 -7.70 6.44 -6.30
C VAL A 37 -7.09 7.56 -5.46
N GLY A 38 -6.06 8.22 -5.99
CA GLY A 38 -5.39 9.36 -5.39
C GLY A 38 -4.22 9.01 -4.49
N GLY A 39 -3.86 7.74 -4.35
CA GLY A 39 -2.68 7.31 -3.60
C GLY A 39 -1.35 7.63 -4.29
N PRO A 40 -0.22 7.17 -3.72
CA PRO A 40 1.12 7.46 -4.23
C PRO A 40 1.36 6.82 -5.61
N GLY A 41 1.81 7.62 -6.58
CA GLY A 41 2.23 7.14 -7.90
C GLY A 41 3.64 6.54 -7.87
N ALA A 42 4.06 5.87 -8.96
CA ALA A 42 5.32 5.11 -8.99
C ALA A 42 6.60 5.92 -8.70
N ALA A 43 6.59 7.23 -8.95
CA ALA A 43 7.70 8.14 -8.69
C ALA A 43 7.64 8.82 -7.30
N ASP A 44 6.59 8.55 -6.52
CA ASP A 44 6.39 9.17 -5.21
C ASP A 44 7.47 8.70 -4.21
N PRO A 45 8.11 9.61 -3.44
CA PRO A 45 9.09 9.22 -2.42
C PRO A 45 8.48 8.47 -1.23
N TRP A 46 7.15 8.35 -1.14
CA TRP A 46 6.48 7.55 -0.14
C TRP A 46 6.87 6.07 -0.22
N TRP A 47 7.13 5.53 -1.41
CA TRP A 47 7.50 4.12 -1.56
C TRP A 47 8.85 3.80 -0.91
N GLY A 48 8.91 2.65 -0.22
CA GLY A 48 10.16 1.98 0.06
C GLY A 48 10.79 1.43 -1.22
N ARG A 49 12.09 1.12 -1.17
CA ARG A 49 12.84 0.50 -2.27
C ARG A 49 13.23 -0.92 -1.88
N GLY A 50 12.99 -1.86 -2.79
CA GLY A 50 13.42 -3.25 -2.64
C GLY A 50 14.91 -3.44 -2.86
N GLU A 51 15.31 -4.70 -3.02
CA GLU A 51 16.71 -5.06 -3.32
C GLU A 51 17.10 -4.57 -4.72
N ASP A 52 16.13 -4.62 -5.65
CA ASP A 52 16.23 -3.93 -6.94
C ASP A 52 15.66 -2.50 -6.80
N ALA A 53 16.39 -1.50 -7.31
CA ALA A 53 15.98 -0.10 -7.26
C ALA A 53 14.63 0.18 -7.98
N THR A 54 14.21 -0.73 -8.85
CA THR A 54 12.92 -0.67 -9.57
C THR A 54 11.76 -1.24 -8.76
N GLU A 55 12.01 -2.00 -7.69
CA GLU A 55 10.99 -2.55 -6.81
C GLU A 55 10.46 -1.48 -5.86
N LEU A 56 9.13 -1.37 -5.81
CA LEU A 56 8.42 -0.51 -4.87
C LEU A 56 7.88 -1.37 -3.73
N LEU A 57 8.22 -0.99 -2.51
CA LEU A 57 7.72 -1.63 -1.30
C LEU A 57 6.80 -0.67 -0.54
N LEU A 58 5.80 -1.22 0.13
CA LEU A 58 5.05 -0.46 1.13
C LEU A 58 5.99 -0.08 2.28
N PRO A 59 5.96 1.17 2.77
CA PRO A 59 6.67 1.54 3.99
C PRO A 59 6.18 0.74 5.19
N ASP A 60 7.05 0.51 6.18
CA ASP A 60 6.72 -0.23 7.42
C ASP A 60 5.41 0.28 8.06
N GLN A 61 5.24 1.60 8.14
CA GLN A 61 4.01 2.20 8.70
C GLN A 61 2.75 1.82 7.91
N ALA A 62 2.84 1.67 6.59
CA ALA A 62 1.74 1.25 5.74
C ALA A 62 1.46 -0.26 5.90
N VAL A 63 2.51 -1.07 6.08
CA VAL A 63 2.40 -2.50 6.38
C VAL A 63 1.66 -2.70 7.70
N ASP A 64 2.12 -2.05 8.78
CA ASP A 64 1.50 -2.10 10.11
C ASP A 64 0.02 -1.68 10.06
N TRP A 65 -0.27 -0.63 9.28
CA TRP A 65 -1.63 -0.14 9.09
C TRP A 65 -2.53 -1.18 8.39
N ILE A 66 -2.02 -1.82 7.34
CA ILE A 66 -2.75 -2.86 6.60
C ILE A 66 -2.97 -4.10 7.46
N GLU A 67 -1.99 -4.52 8.25
CA GLU A 67 -2.11 -5.66 9.16
C GLU A 67 -3.19 -5.42 10.22
N ALA A 68 -3.22 -4.23 10.82
CA ALA A 68 -4.27 -3.87 11.77
C ALA A 68 -5.67 -3.88 11.12
N VAL A 69 -5.82 -3.34 9.90
CA VAL A 69 -7.09 -3.42 9.16
C VAL A 69 -7.48 -4.87 8.86
N ALA A 70 -6.54 -5.70 8.42
CA ALA A 70 -6.79 -7.10 8.12
C ALA A 70 -7.23 -7.91 9.34
N ASN A 71 -6.70 -7.57 10.52
CA ASN A 71 -7.04 -8.20 11.80
C ASN A 71 -8.31 -7.61 12.44
N GLY A 72 -8.93 -6.59 11.85
CA GLY A 72 -10.09 -5.90 12.43
C GLY A 72 -9.74 -5.06 13.66
N GLU A 73 -8.47 -4.69 13.81
CA GLU A 73 -7.96 -3.82 14.87
C GLU A 73 -8.07 -2.35 14.47
N SER A 74 -7.83 -1.44 15.42
CA SER A 74 -7.66 -0.03 15.11
C SER A 74 -6.24 0.20 14.56
N PRO A 75 -6.08 0.68 13.32
CA PRO A 75 -4.76 0.92 12.76
C PRO A 75 -4.01 2.03 13.51
N PRO A 76 -2.67 1.98 13.55
CA PRO A 76 -1.89 3.09 14.05
C PRO A 76 -2.15 4.36 13.21
N PRO A 77 -1.88 5.55 13.78
CA PRO A 77 -1.87 6.78 13.00
C PRO A 77 -0.90 6.65 11.80
N PRO A 78 -1.32 7.10 10.61
CA PRO A 78 -0.53 7.02 9.38
C PRO A 78 0.53 8.12 9.27
#